data_AF-A0A4Q6BQX5-F1
#
_entry.id   AF-A0A4Q6BQX5-F1
#
_cell.length_a   1.000
_cell.length_b   1.000
_cell.length_c   1.000
_cell.angle_alpha   90.00
_cell.angle_beta   90.00
_cell.angle_gamma   90.00
#
_symmetry.space_group_name_H-M   'P 1'
#
loop_
_entity.id
_entity.type
_entity.pdbx_description
1 polymer ?
#
loop_
_entity_poly.entity_id
_entity_poly.type
_entity_poly.pdbx_seq_one_letter_code
_entity_poly.pdbx_strand_id
1 'polypeptide(L)'
;MKRLASVALVALSILISSVGSTTVPTAVPTAVRTTPDLEVWISGQRAISETKMYNNFSPVGSVPGTILASPSQHEPNYYYYWVRDGALVMQSVLDLYLHGSKQESKTALTKLETFVSFSRQNQISAEHNLGEPRFNIDGAVNTEPWGRPQNDGPALRALLFTRLANKLLDEGRRDFVLEKLYAPSLPAQTVIKTDLEFTAHNWRVKCIDLWEEVWGYHFFTQASQFIALQEGATLAERLGDPGAAAFYRSQAGEIERELKNHWSEEKGYYLSTLEYSSGPDHSKPSQLDVSVVLAALAAEQDTGLLSVSDDRILKTAVAVEDSFKTLYGLNRDLSTGTAIGRYPEDYYFGGNPWVLTTAAYAELNYKLADLI
;
A
#
# COMPACT_ATOMS: atom_id res chain seq x y z
N MET A 1 -19.53 8.36 1.61
CA MET A 1 -19.90 7.38 0.55
C MET A 1 -18.79 7.20 -0.48
N LYS A 2 -18.19 8.27 -1.05
CA LYS A 2 -17.13 8.15 -2.09
C LYS A 2 -15.74 7.72 -1.58
N ARG A 3 -15.33 8.11 -0.36
CA ARG A 3 -14.09 7.60 0.28
C ARG A 3 -14.14 6.11 0.65
N LEU A 4 -15.33 5.52 0.75
CA LEU A 4 -15.52 4.09 1.05
C LEU A 4 -15.43 3.20 -0.21
N ALA A 5 -15.26 3.79 -1.40
CA ALA A 5 -14.97 3.03 -2.62
C ALA A 5 -13.49 2.59 -2.69
N SER A 6 -12.57 3.33 -2.05
CA SER A 6 -11.16 2.95 -1.90
C SER A 6 -10.97 1.68 -1.06
N VAL A 7 -11.85 1.47 -0.06
CA VAL A 7 -11.89 0.25 0.80
C VAL A 7 -12.10 -1.04 -0.02
N ALA A 8 -12.70 -0.96 -1.20
CA ALA A 8 -13.05 -2.14 -2.00
C ALA A 8 -11.90 -2.70 -2.85
N LEU A 9 -10.79 -1.97 -3.01
CA LEU A 9 -9.86 -2.24 -4.13
C LEU A 9 -8.52 -2.86 -3.72
N VAL A 10 -8.13 -2.76 -2.44
CA VAL A 10 -7.02 -3.56 -1.88
C VAL A 10 -7.46 -5.02 -1.66
N ALA A 11 -8.77 -5.29 -1.54
CA ALA A 11 -9.33 -6.62 -1.29
C ALA A 11 -9.60 -7.47 -2.56
N LEU A 12 -9.28 -6.97 -3.76
CA LEU A 12 -9.65 -7.58 -5.04
C LEU A 12 -8.48 -8.28 -5.77
N SER A 13 -7.48 -8.78 -5.03
CA SER A 13 -6.40 -9.63 -5.57
C SER A 13 -6.67 -11.14 -5.44
N ILE A 14 -7.92 -11.56 -5.19
CA ILE A 14 -8.22 -12.98 -4.92
C ILE A 14 -9.29 -13.52 -5.87
N LEU A 15 -8.78 -14.24 -6.88
CA LEU A 15 -9.34 -15.32 -7.71
C LEU A 15 -9.35 -15.04 -9.22
N ILE A 16 -8.44 -15.75 -9.91
CA ILE A 16 -8.56 -16.12 -11.31
C ILE A 16 -9.57 -17.28 -11.37
N SER A 17 -10.66 -17.10 -12.11
CA SER A 17 -11.37 -18.23 -12.71
C SER A 17 -12.02 -17.82 -14.03
N SER A 18 -11.81 -18.70 -15.00
CA SER A 18 -12.12 -18.64 -16.43
C SER A 18 -13.52 -18.12 -16.79
N VAL A 19 -13.61 -17.29 -17.83
CA VAL A 19 -14.88 -17.06 -18.54
C VAL A 19 -14.69 -17.28 -20.05
N GLY A 20 -15.48 -18.24 -20.56
CA GLY A 20 -15.58 -18.56 -21.98
C GLY A 20 -16.35 -17.51 -22.78
N SER A 21 -16.09 -17.53 -24.08
CA SER A 21 -16.59 -16.60 -25.11
C SER A 21 -18.12 -16.53 -25.22
N THR A 22 -18.67 -15.33 -25.49
CA THR A 22 -19.63 -15.09 -26.58
C THR A 22 -19.80 -13.59 -26.94
N THR A 23 -19.67 -13.32 -28.25
CA THR A 23 -20.17 -12.27 -29.16
C THR A 23 -20.65 -10.87 -28.68
N VAL A 24 -20.14 -9.85 -29.40
CA VAL A 24 -20.35 -8.39 -29.27
C VAL A 24 -21.57 -7.87 -30.04
N PRO A 25 -22.30 -6.87 -29.51
CA PRO A 25 -22.99 -5.87 -30.31
C PRO A 25 -22.42 -4.45 -30.12
N THR A 26 -22.23 -3.78 -31.25
CA THR A 26 -21.75 -2.40 -31.42
C THR A 26 -22.81 -1.35 -31.11
N ALA A 27 -22.52 -0.42 -30.18
CA ALA A 27 -23.00 0.96 -30.20
C ALA A 27 -22.18 1.82 -29.22
N VAL A 28 -21.64 2.95 -29.69
CA VAL A 28 -20.91 3.93 -28.87
C VAL A 28 -21.89 5.02 -28.41
N PRO A 29 -22.07 5.25 -27.10
CA PRO A 29 -22.71 6.46 -26.59
C PRO A 29 -21.66 7.43 -26.03
N THR A 30 -21.51 8.58 -26.68
CA THR A 30 -20.88 9.79 -26.16
C THR A 30 -21.78 10.43 -25.10
N ALA A 31 -21.51 10.12 -23.83
CA ALA A 31 -21.76 10.92 -22.61
C ALA A 31 -21.41 10.05 -21.40
N VAL A 32 -20.68 10.59 -20.41
CA VAL A 32 -20.48 9.94 -19.11
C VAL A 32 -21.82 9.91 -18.38
N ARG A 33 -22.66 8.93 -18.73
CA ARG A 33 -23.77 8.49 -17.90
C ARG A 33 -23.17 7.58 -16.85
N THR A 34 -23.24 7.97 -15.57
CA THR A 34 -23.29 6.97 -14.50
C THR A 34 -24.48 6.08 -14.85
N THR A 35 -24.22 4.90 -15.42
CA THR A 35 -25.30 3.94 -15.65
C THR A 35 -25.82 3.58 -14.26
N PRO A 36 -27.15 3.55 -14.03
CA PRO A 36 -27.70 3.05 -12.77
C PRO A 36 -27.12 1.68 -12.38
N ASP A 37 -26.64 0.92 -13.37
CA ASP A 37 -25.93 -0.34 -13.23
C ASP A 37 -24.57 -0.23 -12.50
N LEU A 38 -23.75 0.80 -12.77
CA LEU A 38 -22.44 0.95 -12.13
C LEU A 38 -22.56 1.30 -10.63
N GLU A 39 -23.44 2.23 -10.25
CA GLU A 39 -23.64 2.60 -8.84
C GLU A 39 -24.24 1.44 -8.02
N VAL A 40 -25.16 0.68 -8.62
CA VAL A 40 -25.70 -0.55 -8.03
C VAL A 40 -24.60 -1.60 -7.89
N TRP A 41 -23.76 -1.78 -8.92
CA TRP A 41 -22.62 -2.68 -8.87
C TRP A 41 -21.61 -2.27 -7.79
N ILE A 42 -21.21 -1.00 -7.71
CA ILE A 42 -20.28 -0.49 -6.67
C ILE A 42 -20.84 -0.76 -5.27
N SER A 43 -22.13 -0.49 -5.07
CA SER A 43 -22.79 -0.71 -3.78
C SER A 43 -22.79 -2.20 -3.38
N GLY A 44 -23.12 -3.10 -4.31
CA GLY A 44 -23.05 -4.54 -4.09
C GLY A 44 -21.61 -5.04 -3.89
N GLN A 45 -20.69 -4.54 -4.70
CA GLN A 45 -19.29 -4.94 -4.69
C GLN A 45 -18.56 -4.48 -3.43
N ARG A 46 -18.96 -3.36 -2.81
CA ARG A 46 -18.44 -2.93 -1.50
C ARG A 46 -18.64 -4.03 -0.45
N ALA A 47 -19.88 -4.54 -0.31
CA ALA A 47 -20.19 -5.55 0.68
C ALA A 47 -19.46 -6.88 0.42
N ILE A 48 -19.35 -7.29 -0.86
CA ILE A 48 -18.60 -8.48 -1.26
C ILE A 48 -17.11 -8.33 -0.93
N SER A 49 -16.52 -7.19 -1.27
CA SER A 49 -15.09 -6.94 -1.07
C SER A 49 -14.74 -6.85 0.41
N GLU A 50 -15.57 -6.19 1.23
CA GLU A 50 -15.39 -6.15 2.69
C GLU A 50 -15.48 -7.55 3.31
N THR A 51 -16.46 -8.37 2.88
CA THR A 51 -16.59 -9.75 3.35
C THR A 51 -15.35 -10.57 2.99
N LYS A 52 -14.88 -10.48 1.74
CA LYS A 52 -13.66 -11.17 1.29
C LYS A 52 -12.42 -10.71 2.05
N MET A 53 -12.27 -9.40 2.27
CA MET A 53 -11.19 -8.84 3.08
C MET A 53 -11.19 -9.42 4.50
N TYR A 54 -12.35 -9.45 5.17
CA TYR A 54 -12.43 -9.96 6.53
C TYR A 54 -12.32 -11.48 6.64
N ASN A 55 -12.63 -12.24 5.59
CA ASN A 55 -12.37 -13.68 5.57
C ASN A 55 -10.86 -14.01 5.61
N ASN A 56 -10.01 -13.08 5.15
CA ASN A 56 -8.56 -13.20 5.23
C ASN A 56 -7.98 -12.67 6.55
N PHE A 57 -8.79 -12.07 7.42
CA PHE A 57 -8.37 -11.60 8.74
C PHE A 57 -8.55 -12.72 9.78
N SER A 58 -7.46 -13.12 10.43
CA SER A 58 -7.41 -14.25 11.36
C SER A 58 -8.02 -15.53 10.76
N PRO A 59 -7.55 -16.01 9.60
CA PRO A 59 -8.05 -17.27 9.03
C PRO A 59 -7.86 -18.43 10.01
N VAL A 60 -8.69 -19.47 9.87
CA VAL A 60 -8.63 -20.65 10.75
C VAL A 60 -7.22 -21.24 10.79
N GLY A 61 -6.70 -21.45 12.00
CA GLY A 61 -5.34 -21.99 12.22
C GLY A 61 -4.23 -20.94 12.30
N SER A 62 -4.54 -19.66 12.07
CA SER A 62 -3.58 -18.57 12.24
C SER A 62 -3.60 -17.95 13.64
N VAL A 63 -2.54 -17.22 13.97
CA VAL A 63 -2.52 -16.36 15.16
C VAL A 63 -3.53 -15.21 14.99
N PRO A 64 -4.27 -14.81 16.04
CA PRO A 64 -5.19 -13.68 15.95
C PRO A 64 -4.49 -12.41 15.46
N GLY A 65 -5.05 -11.79 14.42
CA GLY A 65 -4.50 -10.59 13.78
C GLY A 65 -3.72 -10.87 12.50
N THR A 66 -3.43 -12.12 12.16
CA THR A 66 -2.84 -12.48 10.86
C THR A 66 -3.72 -12.00 9.71
N ILE A 67 -3.13 -11.42 8.67
CA ILE A 67 -3.82 -11.03 7.43
C ILE A 67 -3.27 -11.85 6.29
N LEU A 68 -4.08 -12.75 5.76
CA LEU A 68 -3.67 -13.62 4.67
C LEU A 68 -3.63 -12.86 3.35
N ALA A 69 -2.52 -12.94 2.61
CA ALA A 69 -2.45 -12.35 1.27
C ALA A 69 -3.45 -13.00 0.31
N SER A 70 -3.53 -14.34 0.31
CA SER A 70 -4.54 -15.10 -0.44
C SER A 70 -4.77 -16.50 0.17
N PRO A 71 -5.99 -17.07 0.08
CA PRO A 71 -6.24 -18.47 0.42
C PRO A 71 -5.54 -19.47 -0.51
N SER A 72 -4.93 -19.01 -1.61
CA SER A 72 -4.21 -19.86 -2.55
C SER A 72 -2.96 -20.50 -1.93
N GLN A 73 -2.93 -21.83 -1.90
CA GLN A 73 -1.79 -22.62 -1.39
C GLN A 73 -0.92 -23.23 -2.50
N HIS A 74 -1.37 -23.16 -3.76
CA HIS A 74 -0.69 -23.78 -4.91
C HIS A 74 -0.85 -22.91 -6.16
N GLU A 75 0.23 -22.76 -6.93
CA GLU A 75 0.30 -22.13 -8.27
C GLU A 75 -0.51 -20.81 -8.43
N PRO A 76 -0.17 -19.73 -7.70
CA PRO A 76 0.94 -19.61 -6.76
C PRO A 76 0.53 -19.84 -5.29
N ASN A 77 1.51 -20.16 -4.43
CA ASN A 77 1.32 -20.22 -2.99
C ASN A 77 1.47 -18.83 -2.37
N TYR A 78 0.36 -18.23 -1.97
CA TYR A 78 0.27 -16.92 -1.31
C TYR A 78 -0.30 -17.04 0.11
N TYR A 79 -0.22 -18.24 0.69
CA TYR A 79 -0.77 -18.55 2.01
C TYR A 79 0.17 -18.11 3.15
N TYR A 80 0.55 -16.83 3.12
CA TYR A 80 1.41 -16.19 4.12
C TYR A 80 0.88 -14.80 4.48
N TYR A 81 1.46 -14.21 5.53
CA TYR A 81 1.25 -12.81 5.89
C TYR A 81 2.43 -11.97 5.42
N TRP A 82 2.17 -10.94 4.62
CA TRP A 82 3.15 -9.91 4.28
C TRP A 82 2.91 -8.65 5.10
N VAL A 83 3.99 -8.01 5.54
CA VAL A 83 3.92 -6.78 6.34
C VAL A 83 3.29 -5.63 5.53
N ARG A 84 3.67 -5.49 4.25
CA ARG A 84 3.09 -4.50 3.32
C ARG A 84 1.59 -4.70 3.16
N ASP A 85 1.18 -5.91 2.77
CA ASP A 85 -0.21 -6.27 2.52
C ASP A 85 -1.08 -6.05 3.77
N GLY A 86 -0.57 -6.48 4.93
CA GLY A 86 -1.24 -6.26 6.20
C GLY A 86 -1.46 -4.78 6.52
N ALA A 87 -0.44 -3.94 6.34
CA ALA A 87 -0.56 -2.51 6.56
C ALA A 87 -1.57 -1.84 5.61
N LEU A 88 -1.52 -2.18 4.31
CA LEU A 88 -2.42 -1.62 3.29
C LEU A 88 -3.88 -2.08 3.47
N VAL A 89 -4.11 -3.36 3.79
CA VAL A 89 -5.46 -3.86 4.10
C VAL A 89 -6.00 -3.17 5.35
N MET A 90 -5.18 -2.99 6.38
CA MET A 90 -5.63 -2.36 7.62
C MET A 90 -5.78 -0.84 7.50
N GLN A 91 -5.20 -0.19 6.50
CA GLN A 91 -5.56 1.19 6.13
C GLN A 91 -7.03 1.25 5.67
N SER A 92 -7.50 0.31 4.85
CA SER A 92 -8.93 0.21 4.50
C SER A 92 -9.82 -0.06 5.71
N VAL A 93 -9.35 -0.84 6.69
CA VAL A 93 -10.06 -1.05 7.96
C VAL A 93 -10.06 0.21 8.82
N LEU A 94 -8.97 0.99 8.82
CA LEU A 94 -8.92 2.31 9.46
C LEU A 94 -9.96 3.25 8.85
N ASP A 95 -10.14 3.24 7.53
CA ASP A 95 -11.18 4.06 6.87
C ASP A 95 -12.59 3.65 7.31
N LEU A 96 -12.86 2.35 7.48
CA LEU A 96 -14.12 1.87 8.06
C LEU A 96 -14.30 2.34 9.51
N TYR A 97 -13.22 2.41 10.29
CA TYR A 97 -13.26 2.97 11.65
C TYR A 97 -13.57 4.47 11.66
N LEU A 98 -12.95 5.25 10.76
CA LEU A 98 -13.09 6.70 10.68
C LEU A 98 -14.40 7.17 10.04
N HIS A 99 -14.90 6.42 9.04
CA HIS A 99 -15.95 6.89 8.13
C HIS A 99 -17.13 5.93 7.96
N GLY A 100 -17.05 4.72 8.54
CA GLY A 100 -18.13 3.75 8.50
C GLY A 100 -19.30 4.08 9.43
N SER A 101 -20.36 3.29 9.33
CA SER A 101 -21.44 3.25 10.31
C SER A 101 -20.90 2.90 11.70
N LYS A 102 -21.70 3.16 12.74
CA LYS A 102 -21.34 2.81 14.12
C LYS A 102 -20.96 1.33 14.30
N GLN A 103 -21.61 0.43 13.57
CA GLN A 103 -21.32 -1.00 13.64
C GLN A 103 -20.03 -1.36 12.90
N GLU A 104 -19.82 -0.83 11.69
CA GLU A 104 -18.57 -1.00 10.94
C GLU A 104 -17.38 -0.45 11.75
N SER A 105 -17.54 0.74 12.33
CA SER A 105 -16.51 1.39 13.13
C SER A 105 -16.11 0.58 14.37
N LYS A 106 -17.10 0.03 15.09
CA LYS A 106 -16.84 -0.86 16.24
C LYS A 106 -16.10 -2.14 15.82
N THR A 107 -16.52 -2.78 14.73
CA THR A 107 -15.88 -3.99 14.20
C THR A 107 -14.44 -3.70 13.76
N ALA A 108 -14.24 -2.60 13.03
CA ALA A 108 -12.94 -2.17 12.54
C ALA A 108 -11.95 -1.88 13.68
N LEU A 109 -12.39 -1.19 14.73
CA LEU A 109 -11.56 -0.89 15.89
C LEU A 109 -11.06 -2.18 16.58
N THR A 110 -11.94 -3.16 16.81
CA THR A 110 -11.55 -4.45 17.39
C THR A 110 -10.49 -5.17 16.54
N LYS A 111 -10.63 -5.13 15.22
CA LYS A 111 -9.65 -5.73 14.29
C LYS A 111 -8.32 -4.97 14.32
N LEU A 112 -8.35 -3.64 14.33
CA LEU A 112 -7.16 -2.79 14.46
C LEU A 112 -6.38 -3.08 15.74
N GLU A 113 -7.04 -3.16 16.90
CA GLU A 113 -6.38 -3.48 18.17
C GLU A 113 -5.79 -4.89 18.21
N THR A 114 -6.47 -5.86 17.59
CA THR A 114 -5.96 -7.21 17.41
C THR A 114 -4.70 -7.18 16.52
N PHE A 115 -4.73 -6.42 15.43
CA PHE A 115 -3.60 -6.27 14.51
C PHE A 115 -2.40 -5.54 15.15
N VAL A 116 -2.63 -4.58 16.04
CA VAL A 116 -1.57 -3.95 16.86
C VAL A 116 -0.82 -5.01 17.67
N SER A 117 -1.57 -5.89 18.35
CA SER A 117 -0.99 -6.95 19.17
C SER A 117 -0.19 -7.96 18.34
N PHE A 118 -0.76 -8.39 17.20
CA PHE A 118 -0.09 -9.27 16.25
C PHE A 118 1.18 -8.65 15.66
N SER A 119 1.11 -7.40 15.22
CA SER A 119 2.24 -6.67 14.67
C SER A 119 3.38 -6.56 15.67
N ARG A 120 3.08 -6.33 16.96
CA ARG A 120 4.10 -6.32 18.00
C ARG A 120 4.75 -7.69 18.19
N GLN A 121 3.97 -8.77 18.16
CA GLN A 121 4.52 -10.13 18.22
C GLN A 121 5.45 -10.40 17.03
N ASN A 122 5.06 -10.02 15.82
CA ASN A 122 5.90 -10.19 14.61
C ASN A 122 7.23 -9.42 14.73
N GLN A 123 7.23 -8.18 15.23
CA GLN A 123 8.45 -7.41 15.47
C GLN A 123 9.41 -8.12 16.46
N ILE A 124 8.85 -8.77 17.48
CA ILE A 124 9.63 -9.53 18.48
C ILE A 124 10.15 -10.84 17.86
N SER A 125 9.30 -11.59 17.16
CA SER A 125 9.67 -12.85 16.49
C SER A 125 10.77 -12.66 15.45
N ALA A 126 10.81 -11.51 14.78
CA ALA A 126 11.85 -11.17 13.81
C ALA A 126 13.17 -10.70 14.44
N GLU A 127 13.32 -10.78 15.77
CA GLU A 127 14.50 -10.27 16.50
C GLU A 127 14.86 -8.83 16.13
N HIS A 128 13.84 -7.99 15.86
CA HIS A 128 13.98 -6.63 15.35
C HIS A 128 14.59 -6.47 13.95
N ASN A 129 14.77 -7.55 13.17
CA ASN A 129 15.01 -7.46 11.73
C ASN A 129 13.70 -7.16 11.00
N LEU A 130 13.26 -5.90 11.06
CA LEU A 130 11.94 -5.50 10.59
C LEU A 130 11.82 -5.44 9.06
N GLY A 131 12.94 -5.60 8.35
CA GLY A 131 12.94 -5.71 6.89
C GLY A 131 12.44 -7.06 6.37
N GLU A 132 12.11 -8.03 7.24
CA GLU A 132 11.52 -9.30 6.79
C GLU A 132 10.14 -9.04 6.14
N PRO A 133 9.95 -9.43 4.85
CA PRO A 133 8.73 -9.10 4.13
C PRO A 133 7.53 -9.90 4.62
N ARG A 134 7.72 -11.18 4.98
CA ARG A 134 6.63 -12.12 5.21
C ARG A 134 6.86 -13.11 6.35
N PHE A 135 5.76 -13.58 6.92
CA PHE A 135 5.70 -14.54 8.02
C PHE A 135 4.74 -15.68 7.68
N ASN A 136 4.95 -16.83 8.29
CA ASN A 136 3.98 -17.91 8.26
C ASN A 136 2.71 -17.50 9.03
N ILE A 137 1.58 -18.14 8.75
CA ILE A 137 0.30 -17.79 9.39
C ILE A 137 0.27 -18.05 10.90
N ASP A 138 1.19 -18.87 11.40
CA ASP A 138 1.45 -19.12 12.82
C ASP A 138 2.28 -18.03 13.50
N GLY A 139 2.65 -16.96 12.77
CA GLY A 139 3.40 -15.81 13.28
C GLY A 139 4.92 -16.03 13.33
N ALA A 140 5.42 -17.20 12.93
CA ALA A 140 6.85 -17.45 12.85
C ALA A 140 7.46 -16.78 11.60
N VAL A 141 8.73 -16.39 11.71
CA VAL A 141 9.52 -15.87 10.58
C VAL A 141 9.58 -16.95 9.47
N ASN A 142 9.30 -16.54 8.24
CA ASN A 142 9.40 -17.44 7.10
C ASN A 142 10.88 -17.64 6.72
N THR A 143 11.37 -18.86 6.81
CA THR A 143 12.79 -19.19 6.55
C THR A 143 13.08 -19.63 5.11
N GLU A 144 12.06 -19.65 4.25
CA GLU A 144 12.23 -20.00 2.83
C GLU A 144 13.08 -18.93 2.10
N PRO A 145 13.85 -19.32 1.06
CA PRO A 145 14.52 -18.36 0.18
C PRO A 145 13.51 -17.38 -0.42
N TRP A 146 13.77 -16.09 -0.27
CA TRP A 146 12.86 -15.03 -0.69
C TRP A 146 13.61 -13.70 -0.88
N GLY A 147 13.02 -12.78 -1.65
CA GLY A 147 13.54 -11.43 -1.83
C GLY A 147 13.39 -10.61 -0.54
N ARG A 148 14.48 -10.54 0.24
CA ARG A 148 14.56 -9.81 1.52
C ARG A 148 15.85 -8.98 1.63
N PRO A 149 15.85 -7.85 2.37
CA PRO A 149 14.71 -7.24 3.05
C PRO A 149 13.80 -6.46 2.08
N GLN A 150 12.62 -6.07 2.57
CA GLN A 150 11.72 -5.08 1.97
C GLN A 150 11.41 -4.00 3.02
N ASN A 151 11.94 -2.80 2.82
CA ASN A 151 11.97 -1.77 3.85
C ASN A 151 10.76 -0.80 3.81
N ASP A 152 9.78 -1.08 2.95
CA ASP A 152 8.49 -0.38 2.88
C ASP A 152 7.52 -0.88 3.97
N GLY A 153 7.56 -2.17 4.30
CA GLY A 153 6.67 -2.81 5.27
C GLY A 153 6.62 -2.08 6.64
N PRO A 154 7.76 -1.89 7.33
CA PRO A 154 7.80 -1.16 8.60
C PRO A 154 7.28 0.28 8.47
N ALA A 155 7.59 0.96 7.37
CA ALA A 155 7.14 2.33 7.16
C ALA A 155 5.62 2.41 7.00
N LEU A 156 5.03 1.55 6.16
CA LEU A 156 3.57 1.47 5.97
C LEU A 156 2.84 1.09 7.26
N ARG A 157 3.39 0.17 8.04
CA ARG A 157 2.83 -0.23 9.34
C ARG A 157 2.91 0.89 10.38
N ALA A 158 4.03 1.62 10.43
CA ALA A 158 4.18 2.81 11.27
C ALA A 158 3.18 3.91 10.87
N LEU A 159 3.00 4.15 9.57
CA LEU A 159 2.07 5.13 9.03
C LEU A 159 0.62 4.83 9.46
N LEU A 160 0.16 3.60 9.18
CA LEU A 160 -1.16 3.11 9.60
C LEU A 160 -1.42 3.36 11.09
N PHE A 161 -0.49 2.89 11.94
CA PHE A 161 -0.68 2.97 13.38
C PHE A 161 -0.51 4.38 13.92
N THR A 162 0.27 5.24 13.26
CA THR A 162 0.36 6.67 13.59
C THR A 162 -0.98 7.38 13.37
N ARG A 163 -1.66 7.09 12.27
CA ARG A 163 -3.00 7.62 11.99
C ARG A 163 -4.04 7.11 12.99
N LEU A 164 -4.01 5.81 13.31
CA LEU A 164 -4.83 5.22 14.37
C LEU A 164 -4.56 5.89 15.74
N ALA A 165 -3.28 6.07 16.10
CA ALA A 165 -2.88 6.67 17.36
C ALA A 165 -3.43 8.09 17.52
N ASN A 166 -3.33 8.92 16.48
CA ASN A 166 -3.90 10.27 16.49
C ASN A 166 -5.41 10.26 16.72
N LYS A 167 -6.14 9.39 16.00
CA LYS A 167 -7.58 9.24 16.19
C LYS A 167 -7.95 8.80 17.61
N LEU A 168 -7.23 7.82 18.17
CA LEU A 168 -7.45 7.33 19.52
C LEU A 168 -7.12 8.38 20.59
N LEU A 169 -6.10 9.22 20.36
CA LEU A 169 -5.80 10.35 21.23
C LEU A 169 -6.93 11.39 21.21
N ASP A 170 -7.51 11.68 20.04
CA ASP A 170 -8.67 12.58 19.92
C ASP A 170 -9.91 12.03 20.66
N GLU A 171 -10.05 10.71 20.75
CA GLU A 171 -11.10 10.02 21.51
C GLU A 171 -10.76 9.82 22.99
N GLY A 172 -9.66 10.39 23.49
CA GLY A 172 -9.28 10.32 24.89
C GLY A 172 -8.66 8.99 25.33
N ARG A 173 -8.30 8.09 24.39
CA ARG A 173 -7.71 6.78 24.68
C ARG A 173 -6.18 6.82 24.81
N ARG A 174 -5.67 7.83 25.52
CA ARG A 174 -4.23 8.09 25.66
C ARG A 174 -3.47 6.91 26.27
N ASP A 175 -4.02 6.24 27.27
CA ASP A 175 -3.34 5.14 27.96
C ASP A 175 -3.07 3.96 27.01
N PHE A 176 -4.05 3.59 26.19
CA PHE A 176 -3.88 2.55 25.17
C PHE A 176 -2.79 2.94 24.15
N VAL A 177 -2.78 4.20 23.72
CA VAL A 177 -1.77 4.71 22.77
C VAL A 177 -0.37 4.60 23.38
N LEU A 178 -0.18 5.06 24.62
CA LEU A 178 1.11 5.01 25.30
C LEU A 178 1.58 3.58 25.58
N GLU A 179 0.65 2.68 25.92
CA GLU A 179 0.99 1.30 26.26
C GLU A 179 1.26 0.43 25.03
N LYS A 180 0.49 0.59 23.96
CA LYS A 180 0.50 -0.36 22.82
C LYS A 180 1.08 0.24 21.53
N LEU A 181 0.86 1.52 21.28
CA LEU A 181 1.15 2.13 19.99
C LEU A 181 2.47 2.89 19.96
N TYR A 182 2.66 3.88 20.85
CA TYR A 182 3.86 4.72 20.91
C TYR A 182 4.21 5.09 22.35
N ALA A 183 5.40 4.71 22.80
CA ALA A 183 5.99 5.14 24.06
C ALA A 183 7.28 5.94 23.79
N PRO A 184 7.49 7.09 24.48
CA PRO A 184 8.65 7.95 24.29
C PRO A 184 9.89 7.40 25.03
N SER A 185 10.27 6.16 24.75
CA SER A 185 11.36 5.48 25.45
C SER A 185 12.18 4.61 24.51
N LEU A 186 13.45 4.43 24.89
CA LEU A 186 14.37 3.46 24.31
C LEU A 186 14.80 2.47 25.42
N PRO A 187 15.00 1.17 25.12
CA PRO A 187 14.77 0.53 23.81
C PRO A 187 13.28 0.56 23.42
N ALA A 188 13.02 0.67 22.11
CA ALA A 188 11.67 0.77 21.58
C ALA A 188 10.85 -0.50 21.87
N GLN A 189 9.73 -0.33 22.57
CA GLN A 189 8.89 -1.46 23.03
C GLN A 189 7.46 -1.43 22.48
N THR A 190 7.08 -0.36 21.79
CA THR A 190 5.77 -0.18 21.19
C THR A 190 5.87 -0.25 19.67
N VAL A 191 4.77 -0.61 19.01
CA VAL A 191 4.79 -0.98 17.58
C VAL A 191 5.25 0.18 16.69
N ILE A 192 4.74 1.41 16.91
CA ILE A 192 5.10 2.59 16.12
C ILE A 192 6.55 2.97 16.38
N LYS A 193 6.96 3.07 17.65
CA LYS A 193 8.32 3.48 18.00
C LYS A 193 9.35 2.52 17.39
N THR A 194 9.08 1.22 17.44
CA THR A 194 9.97 0.19 16.89
C THR A 194 10.13 0.32 15.37
N ASP A 195 9.02 0.49 14.64
CA ASP A 195 9.07 0.66 13.18
C ASP A 195 9.71 2.00 12.76
N LEU A 196 9.38 3.12 13.44
CA LEU A 196 9.97 4.43 13.13
C LEU A 196 11.47 4.48 13.39
N GLU A 197 11.94 3.90 14.50
CA GLU A 197 13.38 3.78 14.77
C GLU A 197 14.07 2.94 13.68
N PHE A 198 13.47 1.81 13.28
CA PHE A 198 14.02 1.01 12.18
C PHE A 198 14.08 1.81 10.87
N THR A 199 12.96 2.43 10.46
CA THR A 199 12.88 3.22 9.23
C THR A 199 13.89 4.37 9.22
N ALA A 200 13.98 5.14 10.30
CA ALA A 200 14.89 6.27 10.42
C ALA A 200 16.38 5.87 10.30
N HIS A 201 16.73 4.65 10.72
CA HIS A 201 18.11 4.15 10.67
C HIS A 201 18.44 3.32 9.41
N ASN A 202 17.43 2.82 8.68
CA ASN A 202 17.65 1.86 7.59
C ASN A 202 17.20 2.35 6.20
N TRP A 203 16.62 3.54 6.07
CA TRP A 203 16.14 4.04 4.76
C TRP A 203 17.24 4.15 3.69
N ARG A 204 18.52 4.27 4.10
CA ARG A 204 19.69 4.28 3.19
C ARG A 204 20.17 2.90 2.76
N VAL A 205 19.59 1.83 3.29
CA VAL A 205 19.93 0.45 2.94
C VAL A 205 19.08 0.03 1.74
N LYS A 206 19.75 -0.40 0.66
CA LYS A 206 19.07 -0.99 -0.50
C LYS A 206 18.25 -2.19 -0.07
N CYS A 207 17.10 -2.39 -0.70
CA CYS A 207 16.21 -3.50 -0.43
C CYS A 207 15.64 -4.03 -1.73
N ILE A 208 14.77 -5.02 -1.62
CA ILE A 208 13.91 -5.44 -2.71
C ILE A 208 12.70 -4.50 -2.82
N ASP A 209 12.18 -4.31 -4.02
CA ASP A 209 11.00 -3.50 -4.30
C ASP A 209 9.69 -4.15 -3.83
N LEU A 210 8.59 -3.40 -3.93
CA LEU A 210 7.25 -3.86 -3.53
C LEU A 210 6.74 -5.07 -4.33
N TRP A 211 7.32 -5.32 -5.51
CA TRP A 211 6.98 -6.45 -6.36
C TRP A 211 7.81 -7.70 -6.09
N GLU A 212 8.80 -7.58 -5.21
CA GLU A 212 9.64 -8.68 -4.73
C GLU A 212 10.70 -9.15 -5.74
N GLU A 213 11.14 -8.26 -6.65
CA GLU A 213 11.85 -8.63 -7.89
C GLU A 213 13.19 -7.90 -8.08
N VAL A 214 13.26 -6.62 -7.69
CA VAL A 214 14.35 -5.72 -8.05
C VAL A 214 15.05 -5.20 -6.80
N TRP A 215 16.38 -5.19 -6.80
CA TRP A 215 17.19 -4.62 -5.73
C TRP A 215 17.62 -3.18 -6.05
N GLY A 216 17.44 -2.25 -5.11
CA GLY A 216 17.88 -0.87 -5.30
C GLY A 216 17.32 0.11 -4.27
N TYR A 217 17.20 1.36 -4.69
CA TYR A 217 16.45 2.41 -4.00
C TYR A 217 15.15 2.65 -4.76
N HIS A 218 14.02 2.35 -4.14
CA HIS A 218 12.72 2.36 -4.83
C HIS A 218 11.89 3.58 -4.42
N PHE A 219 11.24 4.21 -5.39
CA PHE A 219 10.40 5.38 -5.15
C PHE A 219 9.31 5.07 -4.12
N PHE A 220 8.59 3.95 -4.28
CA PHE A 220 7.53 3.54 -3.36
C PHE A 220 8.02 3.34 -1.92
N THR A 221 9.17 2.66 -1.77
CA THR A 221 9.77 2.42 -0.45
C THR A 221 10.18 3.72 0.21
N GLN A 222 10.92 4.58 -0.48
CA GLN A 222 11.36 5.87 0.06
C GLN A 222 10.18 6.80 0.33
N ALA A 223 9.16 6.82 -0.52
CA ALA A 223 7.95 7.62 -0.31
C ALA A 223 7.20 7.18 0.95
N SER A 224 7.05 5.87 1.15
CA SER A 224 6.44 5.29 2.36
C SER A 224 7.23 5.65 3.62
N GLN A 225 8.58 5.57 3.55
CA GLN A 225 9.46 5.93 4.67
C GLN A 225 9.41 7.43 4.98
N PHE A 226 9.39 8.27 3.95
CA PHE A 226 9.26 9.72 4.08
C PHE A 226 7.98 10.10 4.83
N ILE A 227 6.82 9.63 4.35
CA ILE A 227 5.54 10.00 4.97
C ILE A 227 5.40 9.42 6.37
N ALA A 228 5.86 8.19 6.62
CA ALA A 228 5.84 7.57 7.93
C ALA A 228 6.67 8.37 8.96
N LEU A 229 7.86 8.86 8.57
CA LEU A 229 8.69 9.68 9.44
C LEU A 229 8.11 11.09 9.65
N GLN A 230 7.48 11.69 8.64
CA GLN A 230 6.82 12.99 8.80
C GLN A 230 5.64 12.93 9.78
N GLU A 231 4.71 11.99 9.57
CA GLU A 231 3.56 11.81 10.46
C GLU A 231 4.01 11.32 11.84
N GLY A 232 4.98 10.39 11.88
CA GLY A 232 5.57 9.85 13.10
C GLY A 232 6.25 10.92 13.95
N ALA A 233 6.94 11.89 13.33
CA ALA A 233 7.52 13.02 14.05
C ALA A 233 6.45 13.92 14.69
N THR A 234 5.32 14.10 14.01
CA THR A 234 4.20 14.89 14.53
C THR A 234 3.56 14.19 15.74
N LEU A 235 3.39 12.86 15.67
CA LEU A 235 2.92 12.06 16.81
C LEU A 235 3.92 12.07 17.98
N ALA A 236 5.22 11.94 17.70
CA ALA A 236 6.28 11.99 18.70
C ALA A 236 6.24 13.32 19.49
N GLU A 237 6.12 14.46 18.78
CA GLU A 237 5.94 15.78 19.40
C GLU A 237 4.68 15.82 20.27
N ARG A 238 3.54 15.35 19.74
CA ARG A 238 2.25 15.28 20.46
C ARG A 238 2.31 14.44 21.74
N LEU A 239 3.18 13.44 21.79
CA LEU A 239 3.36 12.54 22.93
C LEU A 239 4.53 12.92 23.85
N GLY A 240 5.21 14.04 23.59
CA GLY A 240 6.27 14.56 24.44
C GLY A 240 7.64 13.91 24.21
N ASP A 241 7.93 13.48 22.98
CA ASP A 241 9.23 12.95 22.54
C ASP A 241 9.90 13.89 21.50
N PRO A 242 10.29 15.11 21.90
CA PRO A 242 10.82 16.12 20.96
C PRO A 242 12.16 15.70 20.34
N GLY A 243 12.94 14.87 21.02
CA GLY A 243 14.21 14.33 20.52
C GLY A 243 13.99 13.41 19.31
N ALA A 244 13.08 12.44 19.45
CA ALA A 244 12.72 11.57 18.33
C ALA A 244 12.00 12.35 17.22
N ALA A 245 11.12 13.29 17.57
CA ALA A 245 10.44 14.14 16.60
C ALA A 245 11.43 14.92 15.73
N ALA A 246 12.46 15.53 16.32
CA ALA A 246 13.52 16.22 15.60
C ALA A 246 14.33 15.26 14.70
N PHE A 247 14.69 14.08 15.21
CA PHE A 247 15.43 13.08 14.46
C PHE A 247 14.64 12.57 13.25
N TYR A 248 13.37 12.19 13.44
CA TYR A 248 12.50 11.72 12.36
C TYR A 248 12.27 12.80 11.30
N ARG A 249 12.04 14.08 11.69
CA ARG A 249 11.98 15.21 10.75
C ARG A 249 13.26 15.35 9.95
N SER A 250 14.42 15.24 10.60
CA SER A 250 15.70 15.31 9.92
C SER A 250 15.85 14.19 8.89
N GLN A 251 15.52 12.94 9.25
CA GLN A 251 15.60 11.82 8.32
C GLN A 251 14.59 11.96 7.17
N ALA A 252 13.36 12.39 7.44
CA ALA A 252 12.37 12.65 6.39
C ALA A 252 12.87 13.71 5.38
N GLY A 253 13.52 14.79 5.86
CA GLY A 253 14.11 15.80 4.98
C GLY A 253 15.22 15.27 4.08
N GLU A 254 15.99 14.28 4.54
CA GLU A 254 16.98 13.58 3.70
C GLU A 254 16.31 12.71 2.62
N ILE A 255 15.29 11.95 2.99
CA ILE A 255 14.56 11.08 2.06
C ILE A 255 13.85 11.91 1.00
N GLU A 256 13.26 13.06 1.37
CA GLU A 256 12.67 13.99 0.41
C GLU A 256 13.67 14.41 -0.68
N ARG A 257 14.95 14.61 -0.32
CA ARG A 257 15.99 14.97 -1.29
C ARG A 257 16.29 13.81 -2.23
N GLU A 258 16.33 12.57 -1.72
CA GLU A 258 16.52 11.39 -2.57
C GLU A 258 15.32 11.12 -3.49
N LEU A 259 14.09 11.32 -3.02
CA LEU A 259 12.89 11.18 -3.85
C LEU A 259 12.92 12.12 -5.06
N LYS A 260 13.53 13.30 -4.95
CA LYS A 260 13.71 14.22 -6.09
C LYS A 260 14.67 13.65 -7.14
N ASN A 261 15.64 12.82 -6.75
CA ASN A 261 16.60 12.18 -7.68
C ASN A 261 15.94 11.11 -8.57
N HIS A 262 14.75 10.62 -8.21
CA HIS A 262 13.99 9.71 -9.07
C HIS A 262 13.42 10.39 -10.31
N TRP A 263 13.29 11.72 -10.34
CA TRP A 263 12.76 12.42 -11.52
C TRP A 263 13.79 12.40 -12.66
N SER A 264 13.40 11.88 -13.82
CA SER A 264 14.21 11.92 -15.03
C SER A 264 13.71 13.03 -15.95
N GLU A 265 14.50 14.10 -16.11
CA GLU A 265 14.19 15.16 -17.08
C GLU A 265 14.18 14.66 -18.53
N GLU A 266 15.06 13.70 -18.84
CA GLU A 266 15.14 13.09 -20.18
C GLU A 266 13.86 12.31 -20.52
N LYS A 267 13.37 11.48 -19.58
CA LYS A 267 12.21 10.63 -19.80
C LYS A 267 10.88 11.34 -19.52
N GLY A 268 10.89 12.41 -18.71
CA GLY A 268 9.70 13.17 -18.34
C GLY A 268 8.78 12.45 -17.36
N TYR A 269 9.30 11.50 -16.58
CA TYR A 269 8.59 10.76 -15.53
C TYR A 269 9.54 10.30 -14.41
N TYR A 270 8.99 9.88 -13.28
CA TYR A 270 9.76 9.27 -12.19
C TYR A 270 10.27 7.88 -12.58
N LEU A 271 11.57 7.65 -12.38
CA LEU A 271 12.18 6.33 -12.40
C LEU A 271 11.72 5.57 -11.16
N SER A 272 11.18 4.36 -11.30
CA SER A 272 10.74 3.58 -10.15
C SER A 272 11.88 3.15 -9.22
N THR A 273 13.09 2.91 -9.76
CA THR A 273 14.26 2.46 -9.00
C THR A 273 15.54 3.19 -9.40
N LEU A 274 16.30 3.67 -8.41
CA LEU A 274 17.68 4.16 -8.54
C LEU A 274 18.67 3.07 -8.10
N GLU A 275 19.88 3.12 -8.67
CA GLU A 275 20.93 2.11 -8.47
C GLU A 275 20.43 0.66 -8.62
N TYR A 276 19.58 0.50 -9.62
CA TYR A 276 18.89 -0.71 -10.01
C TYR A 276 19.83 -1.89 -10.27
N SER A 277 19.51 -3.03 -9.67
CA SER A 277 20.11 -4.34 -9.95
C SER A 277 19.02 -5.40 -9.92
N SER A 278 19.00 -6.28 -10.91
CA SER A 278 18.02 -7.37 -11.01
C SER A 278 18.64 -8.66 -11.53
N GLY A 279 17.94 -9.77 -11.35
CA GLY A 279 18.20 -10.98 -12.16
C GLY A 279 17.89 -10.73 -13.65
N PRO A 280 18.35 -11.62 -14.56
CA PRO A 280 18.18 -11.45 -16.01
C PRO A 280 16.72 -11.36 -16.43
N ASP A 281 15.82 -12.01 -15.69
CA ASP A 281 14.41 -12.07 -16.05
C ASP A 281 13.66 -10.78 -15.67
N HIS A 282 14.12 -10.00 -14.67
CA HIS A 282 13.43 -8.79 -14.17
C HIS A 282 13.96 -7.48 -14.76
N SER A 283 14.40 -7.50 -16.02
CA SER A 283 14.91 -6.31 -16.73
C SER A 283 13.81 -5.26 -16.91
N LYS A 284 14.09 -4.01 -16.50
CA LYS A 284 13.12 -2.89 -16.54
C LYS A 284 13.71 -1.61 -17.15
N PRO A 285 14.02 -1.61 -18.46
CA PRO A 285 14.68 -0.49 -19.13
C PRO A 285 13.83 0.80 -19.14
N SER A 286 12.50 0.70 -19.21
CA SER A 286 11.62 1.88 -19.12
C SER A 286 11.73 2.56 -17.76
N GLN A 287 11.92 1.79 -16.68
CA GLN A 287 11.76 2.21 -15.28
C GLN A 287 10.36 2.76 -14.94
N LEU A 288 9.38 2.64 -15.84
CA LEU A 288 7.97 2.97 -15.58
C LEU A 288 7.38 1.95 -14.62
N ASP A 289 6.58 2.41 -13.67
CA ASP A 289 5.89 1.54 -12.72
C ASP A 289 4.69 2.26 -12.11
N VAL A 290 3.59 1.53 -11.94
CA VAL A 290 2.45 2.01 -11.17
C VAL A 290 2.79 2.29 -9.70
N SER A 291 3.88 1.75 -9.18
CA SER A 291 4.35 1.96 -7.80
C SER A 291 4.54 3.44 -7.43
N VAL A 292 4.84 4.32 -8.39
CA VAL A 292 4.87 5.78 -8.18
C VAL A 292 3.47 6.32 -7.85
N VAL A 293 2.45 5.87 -8.59
CA VAL A 293 1.05 6.24 -8.35
C VAL A 293 0.56 5.64 -7.04
N LEU A 294 0.89 4.37 -6.76
CA LEU A 294 0.55 3.71 -5.49
C LEU A 294 1.15 4.45 -4.29
N ALA A 295 2.38 4.95 -4.41
CA ALA A 295 3.05 5.72 -3.37
C ALA A 295 2.30 7.04 -3.09
N ALA A 296 1.91 7.77 -4.14
CA ALA A 296 1.16 9.02 -3.99
C ALA A 296 -0.22 8.80 -3.34
N LEU A 297 -0.91 7.72 -3.72
CA LEU A 297 -2.19 7.35 -3.12
C LEU A 297 -2.05 6.97 -1.64
N ALA A 298 -1.05 6.16 -1.30
CA ALA A 298 -0.80 5.73 0.08
C ALA A 298 -0.34 6.88 0.98
N ALA A 299 0.37 7.88 0.42
CA ALA A 299 0.84 9.03 1.18
C ALA A 299 -0.31 9.94 1.64
N GLU A 300 -1.42 10.00 0.89
CA GLU A 300 -2.58 10.86 1.19
C GLU A 300 -2.21 12.34 1.44
N GLN A 301 -1.18 12.83 0.75
CA GLN A 301 -0.79 14.24 0.85
C GLN A 301 -1.71 15.12 -0.01
N ASP A 302 -2.27 16.17 0.59
CA ASP A 302 -3.00 17.21 -0.15
C ASP A 302 -2.06 18.00 -1.06
N THR A 303 -0.85 18.33 -0.57
CA THR A 303 0.17 19.12 -1.27
C THR A 303 1.56 18.51 -1.07
N GLY A 304 2.52 18.86 -1.94
CA GLY A 304 3.89 18.37 -1.88
C GLY A 304 4.19 17.29 -2.93
N LEU A 305 5.38 16.71 -2.86
CA LEU A 305 5.94 15.85 -3.91
C LEU A 305 5.23 14.50 -4.11
N LEU A 306 4.46 14.04 -3.11
CA LEU A 306 3.64 12.84 -3.19
C LEU A 306 2.14 13.17 -3.32
N SER A 307 1.78 14.44 -3.49
CA SER A 307 0.39 14.79 -3.79
C SER A 307 0.00 14.17 -5.13
N VAL A 308 -1.21 13.62 -5.18
CA VAL A 308 -1.79 13.10 -6.43
C VAL A 308 -1.92 14.18 -7.50
N SER A 309 -1.89 15.46 -7.11
CA SER A 309 -1.94 16.62 -8.01
C SER A 309 -0.57 17.17 -8.42
N ASP A 310 0.54 16.61 -7.93
CA ASP A 310 1.89 17.01 -8.38
C ASP A 310 2.08 16.66 -9.86
N ASP A 311 2.53 17.63 -10.65
CA ASP A 311 2.71 17.50 -12.11
C ASP A 311 3.58 16.29 -12.49
N ARG A 312 4.59 15.93 -11.68
CA ARG A 312 5.49 14.81 -11.97
C ARG A 312 4.82 13.47 -11.68
N ILE A 313 3.97 13.39 -10.64
CA ILE A 313 3.12 12.23 -10.39
C ILE A 313 2.14 12.06 -11.55
N LEU A 314 1.47 13.12 -12.00
CA LEU A 314 0.54 13.08 -13.12
C LEU A 314 1.21 12.70 -14.45
N LYS A 315 2.38 13.29 -14.77
CA LYS A 315 3.16 12.91 -15.95
C LYS A 315 3.56 11.44 -15.92
N THR A 316 3.96 10.94 -14.75
CA THR A 316 4.28 9.51 -14.58
C THR A 316 3.04 8.63 -14.76
N ALA A 317 1.90 9.02 -14.20
CA ALA A 317 0.64 8.29 -14.36
C ALA A 317 0.21 8.22 -15.84
N VAL A 318 0.32 9.32 -16.58
CA VAL A 318 0.03 9.35 -18.02
C VAL A 318 0.98 8.43 -18.78
N ALA A 319 2.29 8.50 -18.53
CA ALA A 319 3.27 7.64 -19.21
C ALA A 319 3.04 6.14 -18.93
N VAL A 320 2.69 5.79 -17.69
CA VAL A 320 2.33 4.41 -17.32
C VAL A 320 1.03 3.99 -18.01
N GLU A 321 -0.03 4.80 -17.97
CA GLU A 321 -1.29 4.48 -18.65
C GLU A 321 -1.10 4.27 -20.16
N ASP A 322 -0.39 5.18 -20.82
CA ASP A 322 -0.15 5.15 -22.26
C ASP A 322 0.60 3.88 -22.70
N SER A 323 1.54 3.40 -21.87
CA SER A 323 2.21 2.13 -22.13
C SER A 323 1.22 0.95 -22.17
N PHE A 324 0.25 0.90 -21.26
CA PHE A 324 -0.71 -0.19 -21.17
C PHE A 324 -1.84 -0.10 -22.20
N LYS A 325 -2.18 1.10 -22.69
CA LYS A 325 -3.18 1.27 -23.79
C LYS A 325 -2.83 0.42 -25.01
N THR A 326 -1.53 0.34 -25.33
CA THR A 326 -1.05 -0.42 -26.51
C THR A 326 -0.63 -1.85 -26.18
N LEU A 327 -0.15 -2.09 -24.96
CA LEU A 327 0.43 -3.38 -24.56
C LEU A 327 -0.62 -4.49 -24.46
N TYR A 328 -1.75 -4.22 -23.81
CA TYR A 328 -2.79 -5.22 -23.61
C TYR A 328 -3.83 -5.16 -24.72
N GLY A 329 -4.04 -6.29 -25.41
CA GLY A 329 -5.03 -6.40 -26.48
C GLY A 329 -6.44 -6.00 -26.03
N LEU A 330 -6.80 -6.29 -24.77
CA LEU A 330 -8.10 -5.96 -24.21
C LEU A 330 -8.37 -4.44 -24.15
N ASN A 331 -7.31 -3.62 -24.03
CA ASN A 331 -7.46 -2.16 -23.93
C ASN A 331 -7.82 -1.50 -25.26
N ARG A 332 -7.71 -2.22 -26.39
CA ARG A 332 -8.02 -1.68 -27.73
C ARG A 332 -9.52 -1.45 -27.94
N ASP A 333 -10.35 -2.23 -27.25
CA ASP A 333 -11.80 -2.19 -27.39
C ASP A 333 -12.49 -1.39 -26.27
N LEU A 334 -11.73 -0.82 -25.34
CA LEU A 334 -12.27 -0.01 -24.25
C LEU A 334 -12.57 1.41 -24.74
N SER A 335 -13.83 1.83 -24.57
CA SER A 335 -14.26 3.21 -24.85
C SER A 335 -13.97 4.17 -23.70
N THR A 336 -13.74 3.64 -22.49
CA THR A 336 -13.44 4.40 -21.27
C THR A 336 -12.50 3.60 -20.37
N GLY A 337 -11.47 4.27 -19.84
CA GLY A 337 -10.47 3.69 -18.93
C GLY A 337 -9.45 2.77 -19.61
N THR A 338 -8.44 2.38 -18.85
CA THR A 338 -7.34 1.50 -19.28
C THR A 338 -7.12 0.46 -18.18
N ALA A 339 -7.05 -0.83 -18.53
CA ALA A 339 -6.57 -1.84 -17.59
C ALA A 339 -5.05 -1.70 -17.45
N ILE A 340 -4.58 -1.62 -16.21
CA ILE A 340 -3.20 -1.26 -15.86
C ILE A 340 -2.51 -2.50 -15.29
N GLY A 341 -1.25 -2.74 -15.64
CA GLY A 341 -0.39 -3.79 -15.05
C GLY A 341 0.45 -3.28 -13.89
N ARG A 342 1.53 -3.99 -13.52
CA ARG A 342 2.54 -3.48 -12.58
C ARG A 342 3.48 -2.49 -13.28
N TYR A 343 4.18 -2.99 -14.30
CA TYR A 343 5.05 -2.23 -15.18
C TYR A 343 5.07 -2.85 -16.58
N PRO A 344 5.49 -2.12 -17.64
CA PRO A 344 5.32 -2.57 -19.03
C PRO A 344 6.10 -3.84 -19.40
N GLU A 345 7.26 -4.06 -18.77
CA GLU A 345 8.13 -5.22 -19.00
C GLU A 345 7.83 -6.42 -18.09
N ASP A 346 6.75 -6.34 -17.31
CA ASP A 346 6.34 -7.41 -16.41
C ASP A 346 6.05 -8.70 -17.18
N TYR A 347 6.64 -9.81 -16.73
CA TYR A 347 6.49 -11.15 -17.30
C TYR A 347 5.92 -12.16 -16.29
N TYR A 348 5.57 -11.73 -15.07
CA TYR A 348 4.95 -12.61 -14.07
C TYR A 348 3.60 -13.12 -14.61
N PHE A 349 3.48 -14.44 -14.75
CA PHE A 349 2.38 -15.10 -15.46
C PHE A 349 2.13 -14.54 -16.88
N GLY A 350 3.19 -14.10 -17.56
CA GLY A 350 3.13 -13.54 -18.92
C GLY A 350 2.83 -12.04 -19.00
N GLY A 351 2.74 -11.34 -17.87
CA GLY A 351 2.47 -9.90 -17.85
C GLY A 351 1.01 -9.57 -18.10
N ASN A 352 0.26 -9.31 -17.03
CA ASN A 352 -1.19 -9.10 -17.11
C ASN A 352 -1.58 -7.78 -16.47
N PRO A 353 -2.75 -7.21 -16.81
CA PRO A 353 -3.34 -6.17 -15.99
C PRO A 353 -3.67 -6.71 -14.59
N TRP A 354 -3.49 -5.86 -13.59
CA TRP A 354 -3.80 -6.16 -12.20
C TRP A 354 -5.03 -5.36 -11.77
N VAL A 355 -5.89 -6.02 -11.01
CA VAL A 355 -7.11 -5.39 -10.50
C VAL A 355 -6.78 -4.21 -9.59
N LEU A 356 -5.82 -4.38 -8.66
CA LEU A 356 -5.42 -3.33 -7.72
C LEU A 356 -4.79 -2.11 -8.39
N THR A 357 -4.10 -2.28 -9.51
CA THR A 357 -3.42 -1.18 -10.21
C THR A 357 -4.41 -0.43 -11.10
N THR A 358 -5.31 -1.15 -11.75
CA THR A 358 -6.44 -0.55 -12.49
C THR A 358 -7.34 0.26 -11.54
N ALA A 359 -7.58 -0.30 -10.36
CA ALA A 359 -8.28 0.37 -9.29
C ALA A 359 -7.61 1.63 -8.75
N ALA A 360 -6.29 1.58 -8.56
CA ALA A 360 -5.51 2.74 -8.15
C ALA A 360 -5.66 3.91 -9.14
N TYR A 361 -5.75 3.63 -10.44
CA TYR A 361 -6.03 4.67 -11.44
C TYR A 361 -7.44 5.23 -11.33
N ALA A 362 -8.44 4.42 -11.01
CA ALA A 362 -9.78 4.93 -10.71
C ALA A 362 -9.75 5.84 -9.48
N GLU A 363 -9.06 5.44 -8.41
CA GLU A 363 -8.90 6.26 -7.20
C GLU A 363 -8.16 7.57 -7.46
N LEU A 364 -7.07 7.53 -8.23
CA LEU A 364 -6.34 8.72 -8.65
C LEU A 364 -7.28 9.72 -9.34
N ASN A 365 -8.06 9.26 -10.32
CA ASN A 365 -9.01 10.10 -11.03
C ASN A 365 -10.11 10.68 -10.13
N TYR A 366 -10.64 9.88 -9.19
CA TYR A 366 -11.63 10.39 -8.22
C TYR A 366 -11.04 11.46 -7.31
N LYS A 367 -9.82 11.26 -6.78
CA LYS A 367 -9.15 12.25 -5.93
C LYS A 367 -8.86 13.53 -6.70
N LEU A 368 -8.42 13.44 -7.96
CA LEU A 368 -8.20 14.61 -8.81
C LEU A 368 -9.49 15.38 -9.10
N ALA A 369 -10.59 14.66 -9.36
CA ALA A 369 -11.88 15.28 -9.58
C ALA A 369 -12.42 16.00 -8.33
N ASP A 370 -12.10 15.52 -7.12
CA ASP A 370 -12.48 16.17 -5.87
C ASP A 370 -11.67 17.47 -5.58
N LEU A 371 -10.59 17.74 -6.34
CA LEU A 371 -9.78 18.98 -6.23
C LEU A 371 -10.26 20.12 -7.14
N ILE A 372 -11.16 19.83 -8.08
CA ILE A 372 -11.71 20.77 -9.07
C ILE A 372 -13.15 21.11 -8.66
#